data_AF-A0A158PLP0-F1
#
_entry.id   AF-A0A158PLP0-F1
#
_cell.length_a   1.000
_cell.length_b   1.000
_cell.length_c   1.000
_cell.angle_alpha   90.00
_cell.angle_beta   90.00
_cell.angle_gamma   90.00
#
_symmetry.space_group_name_H-M   'P 1'
#
loop_
_entity.id
_entity.type
_entity.pdbx_description
1 polymer ?
#
loop_
_entity_poly.entity_id
_entity_poly.type
_entity_poly.pdbx_seq_one_letter_code
_entity_poly.pdbx_strand_id
1 'polypeptide(L)'
;MFSWLGGDSSKKKNKDVLDSVSEGLRKIYKQKLYPLEEYYKFHEFHSPALDDPDFDAKPMILLVGQYSTGKTTFIRYLLEEDFPGIRIGPEPTTDRFIAVMHGDEEGVVPGNALVVDAKKQFRALSGFGNAFLNRFQCSTLNNQVLESVTIVDTPGILSGEKQRIDRGYDFTGVLEWFAERVDRIILLFDAHKLDISDEFKRCIEALSGNEDKIRIVLNKSDMVDHQQLMRVYGALMWSLGKVFKTPEVSRVYIGTFWDHPLHYDINRRLFQDEQHDLFQDLQALPRNAALRKLNDLIKRARLAKVHAFIISELRKQMPSMIGKEKKKKELIQNLDKIFEQIQREHNISPGDFPDVNKMREKLQNHDFTRFNPLKPKLLEVVDGMLASDIARLMAQIPKEEAQMTTSVVTNGHIAEQPTVKGGAFSQAQEAETPFGFGRGEGFDKGADESEWVVSRERQDADSTFSSLGPINGYISGRVAKEHMVKSKLPNSVLGKIWKLADVDRDGQLDADEFALANYLINLKLEGHELPVELPKHLIPPSKRDMETEGGALVKT
;
A
#
# COMPACT_ATOMS: atom_id res chain seq x y z
N MET A 1 -31.00 -53.82 16.14
CA MET A 1 -32.28 -53.40 16.74
C MET A 1 -32.50 -51.96 16.32
N PHE A 2 -33.49 -51.74 15.45
CA PHE A 2 -33.83 -50.43 14.90
C PHE A 2 -34.41 -49.51 15.98
N SER A 3 -34.07 -48.22 15.93
CA SER A 3 -35.04 -47.14 16.17
C SER A 3 -34.58 -45.89 15.41
N TRP A 4 -35.42 -45.50 14.45
CA TRP A 4 -35.36 -44.29 13.65
C TRP A 4 -36.66 -43.53 13.97
N LEU A 5 -36.58 -42.24 14.35
CA LEU A 5 -37.45 -41.13 13.95
C LEU A 5 -37.63 -40.05 15.03
N GLY A 6 -37.60 -38.80 14.55
CA GLY A 6 -37.78 -37.55 15.29
C GLY A 6 -36.54 -36.67 15.14
N GLY A 7 -36.23 -36.07 13.99
CA GLY A 7 -37.15 -35.25 13.21
C GLY A 7 -37.15 -33.82 13.75
N ASP A 8 -35.99 -33.13 13.69
CA ASP A 8 -35.95 -31.68 13.81
C ASP A 8 -35.11 -31.11 12.66
N SER A 9 -35.79 -30.88 11.54
CA SER A 9 -35.28 -30.28 10.31
C SER A 9 -35.06 -28.77 10.41
N SER A 10 -34.95 -28.21 11.62
CA SER A 10 -34.70 -26.78 11.85
C SER A 10 -33.21 -26.43 12.09
N LYS A 11 -32.32 -27.41 12.32
CA LYS A 11 -30.89 -27.17 12.62
C LYS A 11 -29.92 -27.12 11.42
N LYS A 12 -30.42 -27.05 10.18
CA LYS A 12 -29.59 -26.89 8.96
C LYS A 12 -29.51 -25.45 8.43
N LYS A 13 -29.69 -24.46 9.31
CA LYS A 13 -29.45 -23.04 9.04
C LYS A 13 -28.56 -22.39 10.11
N ASN A 14 -27.53 -23.09 10.59
CA ASN A 14 -26.38 -22.35 11.09
C ASN A 14 -25.68 -21.75 9.88
N LYS A 15 -25.95 -20.47 9.62
CA LYS A 15 -24.99 -19.61 8.92
C LYS A 15 -23.63 -19.93 9.53
N ASP A 16 -22.69 -20.42 8.73
CA ASP A 16 -21.28 -20.37 9.07
C ASP A 16 -20.98 -18.92 9.43
N VAL A 17 -21.00 -18.60 10.72
CA VAL A 17 -20.43 -17.37 11.24
C VAL A 17 -18.94 -17.61 11.11
N LEU A 18 -18.34 -16.95 10.12
CA LEU A 18 -16.89 -16.86 10.02
C LEU A 18 -16.45 -15.98 11.20
N ASP A 19 -15.51 -16.45 12.02
CA ASP A 19 -15.07 -15.68 13.20
C ASP A 19 -14.19 -14.48 12.80
N SER A 20 -13.57 -14.51 11.60
CA SER A 20 -12.91 -13.36 10.95
C SER A 20 -12.92 -13.47 9.41
N VAL A 21 -12.69 -12.37 8.68
CA VAL A 21 -12.53 -12.40 7.22
C VAL A 21 -11.34 -13.28 6.80
N SER A 22 -10.23 -13.27 7.55
CA SER A 22 -9.04 -14.11 7.27
C SER A 22 -9.36 -15.61 7.34
N GLU A 23 -10.13 -16.04 8.34
CA GLU A 23 -10.59 -17.43 8.42
C GLU A 23 -11.54 -17.77 7.27
N GLY A 24 -12.42 -16.84 6.90
CA GLY A 24 -13.28 -16.92 5.73
C GLY A 24 -12.51 -17.19 4.45
N LEU A 25 -11.48 -16.39 4.18
CA LEU A 25 -10.58 -16.53 3.04
C LEU A 25 -9.90 -17.91 3.04
N ARG A 26 -9.34 -18.33 4.18
CA ARG A 26 -8.68 -19.63 4.35
C ARG A 26 -9.62 -20.79 4.03
N LYS A 27 -10.84 -20.78 4.59
CA LYS A 27 -11.86 -21.82 4.36
C LYS A 27 -12.26 -21.88 2.89
N ILE A 28 -12.50 -20.72 2.27
CA ILE A 28 -12.86 -20.61 0.87
C ILE A 28 -11.74 -21.14 -0.03
N TYR A 29 -10.49 -20.76 0.22
CA TYR A 29 -9.34 -21.26 -0.53
C TYR A 29 -9.27 -22.79 -0.49
N LYS A 30 -9.20 -23.38 0.72
CA LYS A 30 -9.03 -24.83 0.90
C LYS A 30 -10.20 -25.64 0.32
N GLN A 31 -11.43 -25.14 0.43
CA GLN A 31 -12.61 -25.89 0.02
C GLN A 31 -12.98 -25.71 -1.46
N LYS A 32 -12.67 -24.54 -2.05
CA LYS A 32 -13.20 -24.16 -3.37
C LYS A 32 -12.11 -23.98 -4.42
N LEU A 33 -10.98 -23.36 -4.08
CA LEU A 33 -9.92 -23.08 -5.04
C LEU A 33 -8.85 -24.18 -5.08
N TYR A 34 -8.36 -24.62 -3.92
CA TYR A 34 -7.31 -25.63 -3.80
C TYR A 34 -7.59 -26.93 -4.60
N PRO A 35 -8.81 -27.50 -4.60
CA PRO A 35 -9.09 -28.70 -5.39
C PRO A 35 -8.95 -28.49 -6.91
N LEU A 36 -9.18 -27.27 -7.40
CA LEU A 36 -8.93 -26.91 -8.81
C LEU A 36 -7.43 -26.83 -9.08
N GLU A 37 -6.68 -26.16 -8.18
CA GLU A 37 -5.23 -26.00 -8.28
C GLU A 37 -4.52 -27.36 -8.31
N GLU A 38 -4.86 -28.26 -7.38
CA GLU A 38 -4.28 -29.60 -7.28
C GLU A 38 -4.62 -30.44 -8.52
N TYR A 39 -5.89 -30.45 -8.95
CA TYR A 39 -6.33 -31.28 -10.07
C TYR A 39 -5.66 -30.91 -11.40
N TYR A 40 -5.35 -29.63 -11.64
CA TYR A 40 -4.65 -29.18 -12.85
C TYR A 40 -3.17 -28.88 -12.64
N LYS A 41 -2.57 -29.37 -11.55
CA LYS A 41 -1.13 -29.22 -11.26
C LYS A 41 -0.67 -27.76 -11.24
N PHE A 42 -1.51 -26.83 -10.80
CA PHE A 42 -1.24 -25.40 -10.79
C PHE A 42 0.11 -25.04 -10.16
N HIS A 43 0.46 -25.71 -9.06
CA HIS A 43 1.69 -25.49 -8.30
C HIS A 43 2.98 -25.85 -9.03
N GLU A 44 2.90 -26.68 -10.08
CA GLU A 44 4.05 -27.02 -10.94
C GLU A 44 4.33 -25.91 -11.97
N PHE A 45 3.36 -25.02 -12.21
CA PHE A 45 3.41 -24.00 -13.27
C PHE A 45 3.44 -22.57 -12.77
N HIS A 46 2.77 -22.25 -11.67
CA HIS A 46 2.61 -20.87 -11.22
C HIS A 46 3.21 -20.71 -9.84
N SER A 47 2.40 -20.85 -8.80
CA SER A 47 2.80 -20.63 -7.42
C SER A 47 2.40 -21.80 -6.50
N PRO A 48 3.18 -22.02 -5.42
CA PRO A 48 2.91 -23.09 -4.46
C PRO A 48 1.56 -22.90 -3.78
N ALA A 49 1.06 -23.97 -3.14
CA ALA A 49 -0.17 -23.92 -2.35
C ALA A 49 -0.03 -22.90 -1.21
N LEU A 50 -1.14 -22.25 -0.86
CA LEU A 50 -1.19 -21.36 0.30
C LEU A 50 -1.34 -22.21 1.56
N ASP A 51 -0.50 -21.92 2.55
CA ASP A 51 -0.56 -22.50 3.89
C ASP A 51 -1.35 -21.58 4.83
N ASP A 52 -1.69 -22.07 6.03
CA ASP A 52 -2.46 -21.30 7.00
C ASP A 52 -1.81 -19.95 7.40
N PRO A 53 -0.47 -19.87 7.58
CA PRO A 53 0.19 -18.60 7.86
C PRO A 53 0.03 -17.53 6.77
N ASP A 54 -0.20 -17.89 5.50
CA ASP A 54 -0.39 -16.88 4.44
C ASP A 54 -1.66 -16.03 4.69
N PHE A 55 -2.67 -16.60 5.39
CA PHE A 55 -3.91 -15.90 5.71
C PHE A 55 -3.82 -15.09 7.00
N ASP A 56 -2.99 -15.53 7.95
CA ASP A 56 -2.87 -14.92 9.27
C ASP A 56 -1.67 -13.96 9.39
N ALA A 57 -0.77 -13.94 8.40
CA ALA A 57 0.41 -13.10 8.41
C ALA A 57 0.10 -11.60 8.45
N LYS A 58 0.97 -10.85 9.14
CA LYS A 58 0.99 -9.39 9.13
C LYS A 58 1.32 -8.88 7.72
N PRO A 59 0.85 -7.67 7.36
CA PRO A 59 1.20 -7.07 6.08
C PRO A 59 2.71 -7.01 5.86
N MET A 60 3.15 -7.30 4.64
CA MET A 60 4.56 -7.28 4.28
C MET A 60 4.92 -6.13 3.35
N ILE A 61 6.06 -5.48 3.61
CA ILE A 61 6.65 -4.46 2.76
C ILE A 61 7.94 -5.01 2.17
N LEU A 62 8.03 -5.13 0.84
CA LEU A 62 9.22 -5.58 0.13
C LEU A 62 10.02 -4.39 -0.40
N LEU A 63 11.30 -4.29 -0.06
CA LEU A 63 12.19 -3.26 -0.58
C LEU A 63 13.03 -3.81 -1.73
N VAL A 64 12.93 -3.24 -2.92
CA VAL A 64 13.68 -3.66 -4.11
C VAL A 64 14.41 -2.46 -4.70
N GLY A 65 15.65 -2.66 -5.13
CA GLY A 65 16.44 -1.58 -5.71
C GLY A 65 17.89 -2.00 -5.93
N GLN A 66 18.58 -1.24 -6.78
CA GLN A 66 19.99 -1.47 -7.06
C GLN A 66 20.86 -1.32 -5.80
N TYR A 67 22.11 -1.73 -5.95
CA TYR A 67 23.11 -1.56 -4.92
C TYR A 67 23.28 -0.09 -4.48
N SER A 68 23.49 0.15 -3.18
CA SER A 68 23.66 1.49 -2.57
C SER A 68 22.47 2.46 -2.65
N THR A 69 21.30 2.04 -3.11
CA THR A 69 20.08 2.88 -3.17
C THR A 69 19.48 3.25 -1.80
N GLY A 70 19.98 2.66 -0.71
CA GLY A 70 19.57 2.98 0.66
C GLY A 70 18.45 2.12 1.23
N LYS A 71 18.19 0.91 0.70
CA LYS A 71 17.15 -0.02 1.21
C LYS A 71 17.30 -0.30 2.72
N THR A 72 18.46 -0.78 3.12
CA THR A 72 18.75 -1.12 4.52
C THR A 72 18.68 0.12 5.43
N THR A 73 19.16 1.27 4.95
CA THR A 73 19.05 2.56 5.64
C THR A 73 17.60 3.01 5.78
N PHE A 74 16.77 2.79 4.75
CA PHE A 74 15.34 3.10 4.77
C PHE A 74 14.61 2.27 5.84
N ILE A 75 14.96 0.99 6.02
CA ILE A 75 14.39 0.17 7.11
C ILE A 75 14.78 0.74 8.47
N ARG A 76 16.08 0.98 8.68
CA ARG A 76 16.59 1.59 9.92
C ARG A 76 15.90 2.92 10.21
N TYR A 77 15.67 3.73 9.17
CA TYR A 77 14.96 4.99 9.27
C TYR A 77 13.52 4.80 9.74
N LEU A 78 12.77 3.87 9.14
CA LEU A 78 11.40 3.57 9.55
C LEU A 78 11.32 3.05 11.00
N LEU A 79 12.27 2.22 11.41
CA LEU A 79 12.30 1.63 12.74
C LEU A 79 12.86 2.59 13.81
N GLU A 80 13.59 3.63 13.40
CA GLU A 80 14.42 4.52 14.24
C GLU A 80 15.48 3.78 15.08
N GLU A 81 15.81 2.55 14.71
CA GLU A 81 16.80 1.73 15.37
C GLU A 81 17.46 0.73 14.42
N ASP A 82 18.61 0.20 14.85
CA ASP A 82 19.30 -0.88 14.15
C ASP A 82 18.57 -2.21 14.42
N PHE A 83 18.64 -3.13 13.45
CA PHE A 83 18.09 -4.48 13.61
C PHE A 83 19.17 -5.56 13.52
N PRO A 84 19.00 -6.72 14.18
CA PRO A 84 20.00 -7.79 14.15
C PRO A 84 20.38 -8.23 12.74
N GLY A 85 21.69 -8.29 12.45
CA GLY A 85 22.21 -8.64 11.13
C GLY A 85 22.19 -7.51 10.11
N ILE A 86 21.87 -6.27 10.51
CA ILE A 86 22.00 -5.08 9.68
C ILE A 86 23.46 -4.88 9.23
N ARG A 87 23.64 -4.50 7.96
CA ARG A 87 24.94 -4.12 7.39
C ARG A 87 24.74 -2.94 6.45
N ILE A 88 25.19 -1.76 6.87
CA ILE A 88 25.19 -0.55 6.04
C ILE A 88 26.63 -0.22 5.67
N GLY A 89 26.92 -0.12 4.37
CA GLY A 89 28.24 0.30 3.91
C GLY A 89 28.24 0.67 2.43
N PRO A 90 29.31 1.34 1.95
CA PRO A 90 29.45 1.76 0.57
C PRO A 90 29.76 0.60 -0.40
N GLU A 91 30.31 -0.52 0.09
CA GLU A 91 30.59 -1.75 -0.68
C GLU A 91 29.47 -2.79 -0.57
N PRO A 92 29.23 -3.68 -1.57
CA PRO A 92 28.19 -4.72 -1.56
C PRO A 92 28.01 -5.43 -0.21
N THR A 93 27.16 -4.88 0.64
CA THR A 93 27.08 -5.20 2.09
C THR A 93 25.97 -6.20 2.39
N THR A 94 24.82 -6.05 1.72
CA THR A 94 23.65 -6.94 1.84
C THR A 94 23.59 -7.90 0.65
N ASP A 95 24.05 -9.14 0.86
CA ASP A 95 23.98 -10.24 -0.11
C ASP A 95 22.81 -11.22 0.17
N ARG A 96 21.99 -10.92 1.18
CA ARG A 96 20.92 -11.78 1.71
C ARG A 96 19.56 -11.11 1.68
N PHE A 97 18.52 -11.92 1.57
CA PHE A 97 17.17 -11.51 1.93
C PHE A 97 17.04 -11.52 3.45
N ILE A 98 16.50 -10.44 4.01
CA ILE A 98 16.31 -10.30 5.45
C ILE A 98 14.85 -9.98 5.71
N ALA A 99 14.11 -10.92 6.30
CA ALA A 99 12.78 -10.66 6.82
C ALA A 99 12.90 -10.07 8.22
N VAL A 100 12.68 -8.76 8.37
CA VAL A 100 12.67 -8.05 9.65
C VAL A 100 11.27 -8.14 10.24
N MET A 101 11.15 -8.87 11.35
CA MET A 101 9.89 -9.24 11.99
C MET A 101 9.91 -8.87 13.47
N HIS A 102 8.73 -8.72 14.06
CA HIS A 102 8.63 -8.60 15.51
C HIS A 102 8.98 -9.92 16.19
N GLY A 103 9.68 -9.81 17.32
CA GLY A 103 9.88 -10.88 18.29
C GLY A 103 10.19 -10.31 19.66
N ASP A 104 9.87 -11.05 20.72
CA ASP A 104 10.08 -10.62 22.10
C ASP A 104 11.58 -10.43 22.43
N GLU A 105 12.43 -11.17 21.72
CA GLU A 105 13.89 -11.13 21.86
C GLU A 105 14.56 -10.75 20.53
N GLU A 106 15.64 -9.98 20.65
CA GLU A 106 16.52 -9.69 19.53
C GLU A 106 17.28 -10.94 19.07
N GLY A 107 17.20 -11.24 17.78
CA GLY A 107 17.82 -12.45 17.26
C GLY A 107 17.87 -12.53 15.74
N VAL A 108 18.65 -13.50 15.27
CA VAL A 108 18.72 -13.87 13.85
C VAL A 108 18.40 -15.34 13.70
N VAL A 109 17.38 -15.66 12.89
CA VAL A 109 17.00 -17.03 12.53
C VAL A 109 17.47 -17.31 11.10
N PRO A 110 18.38 -18.27 10.88
CA PRO A 110 18.83 -18.65 9.53
C PRO A 110 17.71 -19.23 8.67
N GLY A 111 17.80 -19.04 7.35
CA GLY A 111 16.77 -19.47 6.38
C GLY A 111 16.42 -20.95 6.48
N ASN A 112 17.39 -21.84 6.68
CA ASN A 112 17.15 -23.28 6.84
C ASN A 112 16.25 -23.61 8.05
N ALA A 113 16.37 -22.86 9.13
CA ALA A 113 15.52 -23.00 10.31
C ALA A 113 14.16 -22.31 10.12
N LEU A 114 14.15 -21.20 9.38
CA LEU A 114 12.94 -20.42 9.15
C LEU A 114 11.91 -21.13 8.28
N VAL A 115 12.35 -21.90 7.26
CA VAL A 115 11.43 -22.61 6.36
C VAL A 115 10.81 -23.87 6.98
N VAL A 116 11.29 -24.33 8.14
CA VAL A 116 10.70 -25.46 8.86
C VAL A 116 9.70 -25.01 9.94
N ASP A 117 9.62 -23.71 10.24
CA ASP A 117 8.68 -23.16 11.21
C ASP A 117 7.26 -23.12 10.61
N ALA A 118 6.37 -23.97 11.14
CA ALA A 118 4.97 -24.06 10.70
C ALA A 118 4.15 -22.80 11.01
N LYS A 119 4.65 -21.91 11.87
CA LYS A 119 3.98 -20.63 12.19
C LYS A 119 4.35 -19.51 11.21
N LYS A 120 5.31 -19.74 10.30
CA LYS A 120 5.83 -18.72 9.38
C LYS A 120 5.46 -19.07 7.94
N GLN A 121 5.20 -18.05 7.14
CA GLN A 121 4.80 -18.15 5.72
C GLN A 121 5.96 -18.48 4.76
N PHE A 122 7.14 -18.81 5.27
CA PHE A 122 8.35 -18.97 4.45
C PHE A 122 8.61 -20.40 4.01
N ARG A 123 7.78 -21.36 4.40
CA ARG A 123 8.00 -22.79 4.11
C ARG A 123 8.21 -23.07 2.62
N ALA A 124 7.41 -22.44 1.76
CA ALA A 124 7.50 -22.59 0.31
C ALA A 124 8.86 -22.18 -0.28
N LEU A 125 9.60 -21.31 0.42
CA LEU A 125 10.94 -20.87 -0.01
C LEU A 125 11.97 -22.00 0.02
N SER A 126 11.69 -23.15 0.66
CA SER A 126 12.55 -24.33 0.59
C SER A 126 12.76 -24.82 -0.85
N GLY A 127 11.81 -24.54 -1.75
CA GLY A 127 11.88 -24.90 -3.17
C GLY A 127 13.04 -24.25 -3.94
N PHE A 128 13.55 -23.10 -3.47
CA PHE A 128 14.70 -22.42 -4.08
C PHE A 128 16.05 -23.05 -3.70
N GLY A 129 16.05 -24.01 -2.78
CA GLY A 129 17.21 -24.82 -2.43
C GLY A 129 18.22 -24.15 -1.49
N ASN A 130 19.23 -24.91 -1.08
CA ASN A 130 20.18 -24.51 -0.03
C ASN A 130 21.00 -23.26 -0.37
N ALA A 131 21.29 -23.00 -1.65
CA ALA A 131 22.04 -21.82 -2.06
C ALA A 131 21.29 -20.52 -1.72
N PHE A 132 19.97 -20.51 -1.92
CA PHE A 132 19.11 -19.41 -1.48
C PHE A 132 18.97 -19.37 0.04
N LEU A 133 18.67 -20.50 0.69
CA LEU A 133 18.40 -20.52 2.12
C LEU A 133 19.58 -20.07 3.00
N ASN A 134 20.82 -20.29 2.54
CA ASN A 134 22.03 -19.74 3.17
C ASN A 134 22.15 -18.22 3.04
N ARG A 135 21.41 -17.61 2.11
CA ARG A 135 21.30 -16.17 1.85
C ARG A 135 19.91 -15.63 2.18
N PHE A 136 19.20 -16.32 3.06
CA PHE A 136 17.93 -15.88 3.61
C PHE A 136 18.01 -15.96 5.13
N GLN A 137 17.49 -14.94 5.81
CA GLN A 137 17.42 -14.92 7.27
C GLN A 137 16.20 -14.12 7.72
N CYS A 138 15.75 -14.38 8.95
CA CYS A 138 14.82 -13.54 9.66
C CYS A 138 15.56 -12.83 10.80
N SER A 139 15.35 -11.52 10.90
CA SER A 139 15.81 -10.70 12.01
C SER A 139 14.61 -10.38 12.89
N THR A 140 14.70 -10.70 14.18
CA THR A 140 13.64 -10.42 15.15
C THR A 140 14.10 -9.36 16.13
N LEU A 141 13.21 -8.45 16.48
CA LEU A 141 13.41 -7.44 17.52
C LEU A 141 12.06 -6.94 18.04
N ASN A 142 12.07 -6.41 19.26
CA ASN A 142 10.88 -5.88 19.91
C ASN A 142 10.69 -4.41 19.50
N ASN A 143 10.00 -4.19 18.38
CA ASN A 143 9.72 -2.87 17.83
C ASN A 143 8.22 -2.71 17.51
N GLN A 144 7.65 -1.54 17.84
CA GLN A 144 6.23 -1.22 17.64
C GLN A 144 5.80 -1.20 16.16
N VAL A 145 6.68 -0.78 15.24
CA VAL A 145 6.41 -0.83 13.80
C VAL A 145 6.18 -2.29 13.38
N LEU A 146 7.03 -3.18 13.87
CA LEU A 146 7.01 -4.60 13.52
C LEU A 146 5.87 -5.37 14.19
N GLU A 147 5.26 -4.82 15.25
CA GLU A 147 4.01 -5.33 15.80
C GLU A 147 2.89 -5.29 14.75
N SER A 148 2.95 -4.33 13.83
CA SER A 148 1.91 -4.11 12.83
C SER A 148 2.29 -4.61 11.42
N VAL A 149 3.57 -4.62 11.06
CA VAL A 149 4.04 -5.01 9.72
C VAL A 149 5.30 -5.89 9.77
N THR A 150 5.64 -6.50 8.64
CA THR A 150 6.93 -7.16 8.41
C THR A 150 7.62 -6.49 7.23
N ILE A 151 8.92 -6.25 7.34
CA ILE A 151 9.69 -5.58 6.28
C ILE A 151 10.71 -6.55 5.73
N VAL A 152 10.78 -6.69 4.41
CA VAL A 152 11.73 -7.59 3.72
C VAL A 152 12.76 -6.75 2.99
N ASP A 153 14.01 -6.79 3.49
CA ASP A 153 15.16 -6.26 2.75
C ASP A 153 15.61 -7.26 1.69
N THR A 154 15.94 -6.76 0.50
CA THR A 154 16.45 -7.58 -0.58
C THR A 154 17.91 -7.27 -0.89
N PRO A 155 18.69 -8.27 -1.36
CA PRO A 155 20.03 -8.02 -1.85
C PRO A 155 20.04 -6.94 -2.93
N GLY A 156 21.04 -6.06 -2.92
CA GLY A 156 21.21 -5.05 -3.96
C GLY A 156 21.29 -5.66 -5.35
N ILE A 157 20.52 -5.12 -6.30
CA ILE A 157 20.61 -5.55 -7.71
C ILE A 157 21.89 -4.95 -8.31
N LEU A 158 22.70 -5.80 -8.93
CA LEU A 158 23.98 -5.40 -9.49
C LEU A 158 23.76 -4.58 -10.77
N SER A 159 24.66 -3.63 -11.02
CA SER A 159 24.70 -2.85 -12.25
C SER A 159 25.81 -3.36 -13.18
N GLY A 160 25.47 -3.52 -14.46
CA GLY A 160 26.43 -3.88 -15.52
C GLY A 160 26.61 -5.37 -15.81
N GLU A 161 27.00 -5.68 -17.06
CA GLU A 161 27.12 -7.06 -17.57
C GLU A 161 28.28 -7.88 -16.98
N LYS A 162 29.31 -7.21 -16.45
CA LYS A 162 30.53 -7.87 -15.91
C LYS A 162 30.37 -8.41 -14.49
N GLN A 163 29.26 -8.10 -13.82
CA GLN A 163 28.91 -8.58 -12.49
C GLN A 163 27.73 -9.55 -12.50
N ARG A 164 27.55 -10.32 -13.59
CA ARG A 164 26.71 -11.54 -13.59
C ARG A 164 27.36 -12.63 -12.73
N ILE A 165 27.54 -12.35 -11.45
CA ILE A 165 27.88 -13.38 -10.47
C ILE A 165 26.62 -14.22 -10.36
N ASP A 166 26.69 -15.45 -10.85
CA ASP A 166 25.64 -16.42 -10.61
C ASP A 166 25.42 -16.50 -9.09
N ARG A 167 24.25 -16.03 -8.64
CA ARG A 167 23.90 -16.00 -7.21
C ARG A 167 23.75 -17.42 -6.66
N GLY A 168 23.69 -18.41 -7.54
CA GLY A 168 23.47 -19.82 -7.22
C GLY A 168 22.00 -20.14 -6.96
N TYR A 169 21.09 -19.19 -7.20
CA TYR A 169 19.65 -19.34 -7.07
C TYR A 169 18.91 -18.37 -8.00
N ASP A 170 17.66 -18.70 -8.31
CA ASP A 170 16.77 -17.86 -9.13
C ASP A 170 16.27 -16.65 -8.34
N PHE A 171 16.99 -15.54 -8.44
CA PHE A 171 16.65 -14.28 -7.76
C PHE A 171 15.31 -13.70 -8.23
N THR A 172 15.03 -13.76 -9.52
CA THR A 172 13.78 -13.26 -10.11
C THR A 172 12.58 -14.07 -9.64
N GLY A 173 12.69 -15.39 -9.56
CA GLY A 173 11.64 -16.25 -9.02
C GLY A 173 11.37 -16.02 -7.54
N VAL A 174 12.41 -15.73 -6.73
CA VAL A 174 12.23 -15.35 -5.33
C VAL A 174 11.49 -14.01 -5.21
N LEU A 175 11.84 -13.01 -6.03
CA LEU A 175 11.13 -11.72 -6.05
C LEU A 175 9.67 -11.88 -6.47
N GLU A 176 9.39 -12.69 -7.50
CA GLU A 176 8.04 -13.01 -7.94
C GLU A 176 7.24 -13.68 -6.79
N TRP A 177 7.85 -14.61 -6.05
CA TRP A 177 7.23 -15.25 -4.89
C TRP A 177 6.84 -14.26 -3.78
N PHE A 178 7.72 -13.29 -3.47
CA PHE A 178 7.42 -12.24 -2.49
C PHE A 178 6.34 -11.29 -3.02
N ALA A 179 6.40 -10.90 -4.30
CA ALA A 179 5.44 -9.98 -4.92
C ALA A 179 3.99 -10.45 -4.82
N GLU A 180 3.77 -11.77 -4.95
CA GLU A 180 2.47 -12.39 -4.77
C GLU A 180 1.90 -12.29 -3.34
N ARG A 181 2.76 -12.13 -2.32
CA ARG A 181 2.40 -12.23 -0.89
C ARG A 181 2.53 -10.92 -0.12
N VAL A 182 3.27 -9.96 -0.65
CA VAL A 182 3.46 -8.66 0.01
C VAL A 182 2.27 -7.73 -0.26
N ASP A 183 2.08 -6.79 0.64
CA ASP A 183 1.05 -5.74 0.55
C ASP A 183 1.59 -4.49 -0.15
N ARG A 184 2.90 -4.27 -0.05
CA ARG A 184 3.58 -3.15 -0.70
C ARG A 184 4.96 -3.52 -1.19
N ILE A 185 5.32 -2.99 -2.35
CA ILE A 185 6.65 -3.10 -2.93
C ILE A 185 7.21 -1.68 -3.08
N ILE A 186 8.30 -1.38 -2.40
CA ILE A 186 8.99 -0.11 -2.52
C ILE A 186 10.17 -0.29 -3.48
N LEU A 187 10.10 0.36 -4.64
CA LEU A 187 11.19 0.42 -5.61
C LEU A 187 12.07 1.65 -5.34
N LEU A 188 13.28 1.42 -4.83
CA LEU A 188 14.22 2.50 -4.51
C LEU A 188 15.17 2.80 -5.67
N PHE A 189 15.29 4.09 -5.98
CA PHE A 189 16.24 4.66 -6.92
C PHE A 189 17.09 5.72 -6.21
N ASP A 190 18.36 5.85 -6.60
CA ASP A 190 19.27 6.87 -6.08
C ASP A 190 19.28 8.07 -7.03
N ALA A 191 18.92 9.26 -6.54
CA ALA A 191 18.89 10.48 -7.35
C ALA A 191 20.28 10.92 -7.85
N HIS A 192 21.33 10.59 -7.11
CA HIS A 192 22.70 10.94 -7.46
C HIS A 192 23.29 9.97 -8.51
N LYS A 193 22.85 8.71 -8.52
CA LYS A 193 23.36 7.64 -9.42
C LYS A 193 22.22 6.86 -10.07
N LEU A 194 21.34 7.54 -10.81
CA LEU A 194 20.25 6.88 -11.50
C LEU A 194 20.79 5.97 -12.62
N ASP A 195 20.66 4.67 -12.42
CA ASP A 195 20.90 3.63 -13.43
C ASP A 195 19.78 2.59 -13.35
N ILE A 196 19.31 2.12 -14.52
CA ILE A 196 18.34 1.04 -14.62
C ILE A 196 18.95 -0.06 -15.49
N SER A 197 19.72 -0.92 -14.82
CA SER A 197 20.39 -2.06 -15.42
C SER A 197 19.40 -3.07 -16.00
N ASP A 198 19.82 -3.88 -16.97
CA ASP A 198 18.95 -4.91 -17.56
C ASP A 198 18.57 -6.02 -16.56
N GLU A 199 19.38 -6.25 -15.52
CA GLU A 199 19.00 -7.11 -14.40
C GLU A 199 17.87 -6.46 -13.59
N PHE A 200 17.95 -5.16 -13.34
CA PHE A 200 16.89 -4.45 -12.62
C PHE A 200 15.59 -4.40 -13.42
N LYS A 201 15.65 -4.18 -14.74
CA LYS A 201 14.47 -4.28 -15.62
C LYS A 201 13.81 -5.65 -15.51
N ARG A 202 14.59 -6.73 -15.59
CA ARG A 202 14.07 -8.11 -15.40
C ARG A 202 13.43 -8.32 -14.04
N CYS A 203 13.99 -7.72 -12.98
CA CYS A 203 13.38 -7.75 -11.66
C CYS A 203 12.05 -7.00 -11.63
N ILE A 204 11.96 -5.80 -12.24
CA ILE A 204 10.71 -5.04 -12.33
C ILE A 204 9.66 -5.80 -13.16
N GLU A 205 10.07 -6.43 -14.27
CA GLU A 205 9.21 -7.29 -15.08
C GLU A 205 8.68 -8.51 -14.29
N ALA A 206 9.49 -9.07 -13.37
CA ALA A 206 9.05 -10.13 -12.47
C ALA A 206 8.01 -9.67 -11.43
N LEU A 207 7.83 -8.36 -11.23
CA LEU A 207 6.79 -7.78 -10.39
C LEU A 207 5.49 -7.47 -11.16
N SER A 208 5.45 -7.73 -12.47
CA SER A 208 4.27 -7.44 -13.28
C SER A 208 3.04 -8.22 -12.82
N GLY A 209 1.86 -7.61 -12.91
CA GLY A 209 0.60 -8.08 -12.32
C GLY A 209 0.37 -7.60 -10.87
N ASN A 210 1.39 -7.00 -10.25
CA ASN A 210 1.35 -6.43 -8.91
C ASN A 210 1.67 -4.92 -8.92
N GLU A 211 1.44 -4.24 -10.05
CA GLU A 211 1.75 -2.81 -10.22
C GLU A 211 1.01 -1.93 -9.20
N ASP A 212 -0.19 -2.34 -8.77
CA ASP A 212 -0.99 -1.65 -7.75
C ASP A 212 -0.32 -1.61 -6.35
N LYS A 213 0.57 -2.57 -6.09
CA LYS A 213 1.35 -2.69 -4.85
C LYS A 213 2.62 -1.85 -4.87
N ILE A 214 3.05 -1.36 -6.03
CA ILE A 214 4.33 -0.68 -6.22
C ILE A 214 4.24 0.79 -5.76
N ARG A 215 5.27 1.24 -5.04
CA ARG A 215 5.56 2.65 -4.74
C ARG A 215 7.00 2.90 -5.13
N ILE A 216 7.26 3.96 -5.89
CA ILE A 216 8.61 4.28 -6.32
C ILE A 216 9.15 5.36 -5.40
N VAL A 217 10.36 5.18 -4.89
CA VAL A 217 11.04 6.16 -4.04
C VAL A 217 12.31 6.61 -4.74
N LEU A 218 12.39 7.91 -5.05
CA LEU A 218 13.61 8.56 -5.50
C LEU A 218 14.36 9.09 -4.27
N ASN A 219 15.25 8.25 -3.75
CA ASN A 219 15.99 8.47 -2.51
C ASN A 219 17.24 9.35 -2.77
N LYS A 220 17.79 9.91 -1.68
CA LYS A 220 18.96 10.82 -1.69
C LYS A 220 18.75 12.03 -2.60
N SER A 221 17.51 12.51 -2.70
CA SER A 221 17.15 13.63 -3.57
C SER A 221 17.80 14.95 -3.14
N ASP A 222 18.22 15.05 -1.88
CA ASP A 222 19.01 16.17 -1.34
C ASP A 222 20.48 16.19 -1.81
N MET A 223 20.99 15.12 -2.44
CA MET A 223 22.37 15.04 -2.92
C MET A 223 22.57 15.65 -4.31
N VAL A 224 21.52 16.21 -4.90
CA VAL A 224 21.52 16.86 -6.20
C VAL A 224 20.79 18.20 -6.11
N ASP A 225 21.17 19.17 -6.95
CA ASP A 225 20.47 20.45 -7.01
C ASP A 225 19.07 20.31 -7.64
N HIS A 226 18.25 21.36 -7.53
CA HIS A 226 16.87 21.35 -8.04
C HIS A 226 16.78 21.04 -9.55
N GLN A 227 17.69 21.57 -10.38
CA GLN A 227 17.63 21.34 -11.83
C GLN A 227 18.01 19.90 -12.17
N GLN A 228 19.05 19.38 -11.53
CA GLN A 228 19.47 18.00 -11.68
C GLN A 228 18.39 17.04 -11.17
N LEU A 229 17.74 17.34 -10.05
CA LEU A 229 16.61 16.55 -9.53
C LEU A 229 15.50 16.41 -10.56
N MET A 230 15.07 17.51 -11.20
CA MET A 230 14.03 17.47 -12.23
C MET A 230 14.46 16.66 -13.47
N ARG A 231 15.74 16.72 -13.87
CA ARG A 231 16.28 15.90 -14.97
C ARG A 231 16.29 14.41 -14.63
N VAL A 232 16.74 14.07 -13.42
CA VAL A 232 16.78 12.69 -12.92
C VAL A 232 15.38 12.11 -12.80
N TYR A 233 14.44 12.87 -12.23
CA TYR A 233 13.03 12.50 -12.16
C TYR A 233 12.43 12.23 -13.55
N GLY A 234 12.64 13.13 -14.51
CA GLY A 234 12.18 12.93 -15.89
C GLY A 234 12.80 11.68 -16.55
N ALA A 235 14.09 11.44 -16.34
CA ALA A 235 14.79 10.26 -16.87
C ALA A 235 14.28 8.95 -16.24
N LEU A 236 13.98 8.96 -14.94
CA LEU A 236 13.37 7.82 -14.23
C LEU A 236 12.01 7.49 -14.83
N MET A 237 11.12 8.47 -14.94
CA MET A 237 9.77 8.28 -15.47
C MET A 237 9.78 7.80 -16.92
N TRP A 238 10.66 8.36 -17.75
CA TRP A 238 10.86 7.90 -19.12
C TRP A 238 11.30 6.43 -19.19
N SER A 239 12.20 6.02 -18.29
CA SER A 239 12.72 4.66 -18.27
C SER A 239 11.69 3.67 -17.72
N LEU A 240 10.97 4.04 -16.66
CA LEU A 240 9.90 3.21 -16.09
C LEU A 240 8.72 3.06 -17.04
N GLY A 241 8.35 4.11 -17.79
CA GLY A 241 7.30 4.03 -18.81
C GLY A 241 7.59 3.08 -19.97
N LYS A 242 8.86 2.64 -20.14
CA LYS A 242 9.23 1.59 -21.10
C LYS A 242 9.15 0.19 -20.53
N VAL A 243 9.24 0.07 -19.20
CA VAL A 243 9.30 -1.22 -18.48
C VAL A 243 7.90 -1.62 -18.01
N PHE A 244 7.17 -0.68 -17.39
CA PHE A 244 5.77 -0.90 -17.03
C PHE A 244 4.90 -0.87 -18.28
N LYS A 245 4.08 -1.91 -18.44
CA LYS A 245 3.17 -2.08 -19.58
C LYS A 245 1.78 -1.49 -19.31
N THR A 246 1.66 -0.62 -18.30
CA THR A 246 0.42 0.02 -17.90
C THR A 246 0.37 1.46 -18.43
N PRO A 247 -0.80 1.94 -18.88
CA PRO A 247 -0.96 3.34 -19.27
C PRO A 247 -0.95 4.29 -18.06
N GLU A 248 -1.11 3.77 -16.85
CA GLU A 248 -1.13 4.54 -15.61
C GLU A 248 0.27 4.94 -15.16
N VAL A 249 0.41 6.21 -14.78
CA VAL A 249 1.67 6.76 -14.28
C VAL A 249 1.83 6.38 -12.82
N SER A 250 2.90 5.64 -12.49
CA SER A 250 3.21 5.29 -11.11
C SER A 250 3.63 6.52 -10.30
N ARG A 251 3.10 6.66 -9.08
CA ARG A 251 3.52 7.71 -8.15
C ARG A 251 4.96 7.49 -7.67
N VAL A 252 5.74 8.57 -7.67
CA VAL A 252 7.12 8.61 -7.18
C VAL A 252 7.19 9.54 -5.97
N TYR A 253 7.72 9.04 -4.86
CA TYR A 253 8.00 9.82 -3.66
C TYR A 253 9.44 10.32 -3.72
N ILE A 254 9.63 11.63 -3.72
CA ILE A 254 10.92 12.28 -3.85
C ILE A 254 11.39 12.69 -2.45
N GLY A 255 12.52 12.17 -1.99
CA GLY A 255 13.00 12.54 -0.66
C GLY A 255 14.33 11.90 -0.30
N THR A 256 14.64 11.99 0.99
CA THR A 256 15.80 11.38 1.59
C THR A 256 15.40 10.78 2.93
N PHE A 257 15.60 9.48 3.07
CA PHE A 257 15.08 8.67 4.16
C PHE A 257 16.23 8.18 5.06
N TRP A 258 16.85 9.13 5.76
CA TRP A 258 17.90 8.90 6.77
C TRP A 258 17.94 10.05 7.77
N ASP A 259 18.79 9.94 8.79
CA ASP A 259 18.92 10.93 9.87
C ASP A 259 20.07 11.93 9.67
N HIS A 260 20.68 11.94 8.47
CA HIS A 260 21.80 12.84 8.17
C HIS A 260 21.31 14.23 7.72
N PRO A 261 22.11 15.29 7.95
CA PRO A 261 21.79 16.62 7.45
C PRO A 261 21.57 16.64 5.93
N LEU A 262 20.57 17.40 5.48
CA LEU A 262 20.31 17.62 4.06
C LEU A 262 21.49 18.36 3.42
N HIS A 263 21.97 17.87 2.28
CA HIS A 263 23.04 18.54 1.55
C HIS A 263 22.54 19.78 0.80
N TYR A 264 21.49 19.63 -0.02
CA TYR A 264 20.72 20.71 -0.60
C TYR A 264 19.33 20.77 0.04
N ASP A 265 18.99 21.88 0.68
CA ASP A 265 17.74 22.03 1.44
C ASP A 265 16.68 22.90 0.75
N ILE A 266 16.94 23.39 -0.46
CA ILE A 266 16.00 24.20 -1.26
C ILE A 266 14.65 23.49 -1.42
N ASN A 267 14.65 22.17 -1.58
CA ASN A 267 13.45 21.35 -1.76
C ASN A 267 13.00 20.65 -0.46
N ARG A 268 13.44 21.10 0.73
CA ARG A 268 13.13 20.46 2.03
C ARG A 268 11.64 20.19 2.20
N ARG A 269 10.79 21.18 1.88
CA ARG A 269 9.34 21.06 1.99
C ARG A 269 8.78 19.96 1.10
N LEU A 270 9.21 19.88 -0.16
CA LEU A 270 8.83 18.79 -1.06
C LEU A 270 9.21 17.43 -0.48
N PHE A 271 10.42 17.30 0.08
CA PHE A 271 10.86 16.04 0.68
C PHE A 271 9.99 15.63 1.88
N GLN A 272 9.61 16.59 2.72
CA GLN A 272 8.73 16.37 3.87
C GLN A 272 7.31 15.98 3.43
N ASP A 273 6.75 16.70 2.45
CA ASP A 273 5.42 16.42 1.89
C ASP A 273 5.35 14.99 1.30
N GLU A 274 6.33 14.60 0.48
CA GLU A 274 6.37 13.27 -0.13
C GLU A 274 6.66 12.16 0.90
N GLN A 275 7.48 12.44 1.90
CA GLN A 275 7.72 11.50 3.00
C GLN A 275 6.43 11.26 3.80
N HIS A 276 5.70 12.33 4.12
CA HIS A 276 4.43 12.24 4.84
C HIS A 276 3.42 11.41 4.06
N ASP A 277 3.25 11.68 2.76
CA ASP A 277 2.36 10.92 1.88
C ASP A 277 2.74 9.43 1.81
N LEU A 278 4.04 9.10 1.73
CA LEU A 278 4.49 7.71 1.76
C LEU A 278 4.18 7.04 3.10
N PHE A 279 4.41 7.74 4.20
CA PHE A 279 4.19 7.19 5.54
C PHE A 279 2.72 6.94 5.83
N GLN A 280 1.82 7.81 5.38
CA GLN A 280 0.38 7.55 5.45
C GLN A 280 -0.01 6.28 4.67
N ASP A 281 0.53 6.08 3.46
CA ASP A 281 0.26 4.87 2.66
C ASP A 281 0.76 3.58 3.33
N LEU A 282 1.88 3.65 4.05
CA LEU A 282 2.44 2.54 4.83
C LEU A 282 1.69 2.30 6.15
N GLN A 283 1.31 3.36 6.88
CA GLN A 283 0.53 3.27 8.11
C GLN A 283 -0.84 2.62 7.90
N ALA A 284 -1.44 2.84 6.73
CA ALA A 284 -2.74 2.27 6.36
C ALA A 284 -2.69 0.79 5.93
N LEU A 285 -1.52 0.14 5.93
CA LEU A 285 -1.38 -1.25 5.50
C LEU A 285 -2.20 -2.24 6.35
N PRO A 286 -2.11 -2.25 7.70
CA PRO A 286 -2.81 -3.23 8.53
C PRO A 286 -4.33 -3.14 8.38
N ARG A 287 -4.86 -1.91 8.31
CA ARG A 287 -6.29 -1.66 8.06
C ARG A 287 -6.80 -2.30 6.76
N ASN A 288 -6.03 -2.21 5.69
CA ASN A 288 -6.44 -2.66 4.36
C ASN A 288 -6.03 -4.10 4.02
N ALA A 289 -5.39 -4.82 4.96
CA ALA A 289 -4.79 -6.13 4.71
C ALA A 289 -5.80 -7.19 4.25
N ALA A 290 -6.98 -7.24 4.87
CA ALA A 290 -8.03 -8.21 4.53
C ALA A 290 -8.54 -8.01 3.10
N LEU A 291 -8.74 -6.75 2.68
CA LEU A 291 -9.14 -6.39 1.32
C LEU A 291 -8.08 -6.80 0.29
N ARG A 292 -6.79 -6.57 0.59
CA ARG A 292 -5.69 -6.97 -0.30
C ARG A 292 -5.59 -8.49 -0.45
N LYS A 293 -5.63 -9.24 0.66
CA LYS A 293 -5.64 -10.72 0.63
C LYS A 293 -6.82 -11.27 -0.18
N LEU A 294 -7.99 -10.65 -0.07
CA LEU A 294 -9.16 -10.99 -0.87
C LEU A 294 -8.92 -10.73 -2.37
N ASN A 295 -8.36 -9.57 -2.73
CA ASN A 295 -8.02 -9.23 -4.12
C ASN A 295 -6.98 -10.20 -4.71
N ASP A 296 -5.96 -10.57 -3.93
CA ASP A 296 -4.94 -11.54 -4.35
C ASP A 296 -5.55 -12.94 -4.55
N LEU A 297 -6.48 -13.37 -3.69
CA LEU A 297 -7.21 -14.62 -3.87
C LEU A 297 -8.08 -14.60 -5.13
N ILE A 298 -8.70 -13.46 -5.48
CA ILE A 298 -9.47 -13.29 -6.73
C ILE A 298 -8.53 -13.40 -7.94
N LYS A 299 -7.40 -12.68 -7.95
CA LYS A 299 -6.39 -12.74 -9.01
C LYS A 299 -5.92 -14.19 -9.22
N ARG A 300 -5.57 -14.88 -8.12
CA ARG A 300 -5.16 -16.29 -8.13
C ARG A 300 -6.24 -17.22 -8.67
N ALA A 301 -7.49 -17.04 -8.27
CA ALA A 301 -8.61 -17.85 -8.73
C ALA A 301 -8.84 -17.71 -10.25
N ARG A 302 -8.73 -16.50 -10.81
CA ARG A 302 -8.82 -16.27 -12.26
C ARG A 302 -7.69 -16.97 -13.00
N LEU A 303 -6.44 -16.81 -12.54
CA LEU A 303 -5.29 -17.49 -13.13
C LEU A 303 -5.43 -19.02 -13.06
N ALA A 304 -5.91 -19.57 -11.95
CA ALA A 304 -6.13 -21.01 -11.79
C ALA A 304 -7.20 -21.55 -12.76
N LYS A 305 -8.28 -20.79 -13.00
CA LYS A 305 -9.29 -21.13 -14.02
C LYS A 305 -8.69 -21.11 -15.43
N VAL A 306 -7.93 -20.07 -15.77
CA VAL A 306 -7.27 -19.97 -17.09
C VAL A 306 -6.30 -21.12 -17.29
N HIS A 307 -5.49 -21.43 -16.28
CA HIS A 307 -4.59 -22.58 -16.28
C HIS A 307 -5.34 -23.90 -16.49
N ALA A 308 -6.47 -24.10 -15.82
CA ALA A 308 -7.31 -25.28 -16.00
C ALA A 308 -7.79 -25.44 -17.46
N PHE A 309 -8.21 -24.35 -18.12
CA PHE A 309 -8.57 -24.37 -19.54
C PHE A 309 -7.38 -24.70 -20.44
N ILE A 310 -6.21 -24.08 -20.19
CA ILE A 310 -4.99 -24.34 -20.95
C ILE A 310 -4.61 -25.82 -20.88
N ILE A 311 -4.48 -26.37 -19.67
CA ILE A 311 -4.09 -27.77 -19.46
C ILE A 311 -5.10 -28.74 -20.08
N SER A 312 -6.40 -28.43 -19.96
CA SER A 312 -7.46 -29.25 -20.53
C SER A 312 -7.46 -29.24 -22.06
N GLU A 313 -7.24 -28.10 -22.69
CA GLU A 313 -7.20 -27.98 -24.15
C GLU A 313 -5.95 -28.66 -24.71
N LEU A 314 -4.80 -28.50 -24.06
CA LEU A 314 -3.59 -29.26 -24.39
C LEU A 314 -3.84 -30.77 -24.30
N ARG A 315 -4.52 -31.24 -23.24
CA ARG A 315 -4.86 -32.66 -23.09
C ARG A 315 -5.79 -33.16 -24.20
N LYS A 316 -6.80 -32.37 -24.56
CA LYS A 316 -7.81 -32.70 -25.59
C LYS A 316 -7.20 -32.82 -26.99
N GLN A 317 -6.18 -32.01 -27.31
CA GLN A 317 -5.50 -32.05 -28.61
C GLN A 317 -4.41 -33.14 -28.72
N MET A 318 -4.11 -33.88 -27.65
CA MET A 318 -3.10 -34.95 -27.69
C MET A 318 -3.63 -36.23 -28.34
N PRO A 319 -2.87 -36.87 -29.26
CA PRO A 319 -3.26 -38.13 -29.86
C PRO A 319 -3.14 -39.30 -28.88
N SER A 320 -4.06 -40.27 -28.96
CA SER A 320 -4.08 -41.42 -28.06
C SER A 320 -2.92 -42.40 -28.27
N MET A 321 -2.43 -42.57 -29.51
CA MET A 321 -1.47 -43.63 -29.86
C MET A 321 -0.13 -43.10 -30.42
N ILE A 322 -0.10 -42.50 -31.62
CA ILE A 322 1.15 -42.17 -32.35
C ILE A 322 1.32 -40.65 -32.50
N GLY A 323 2.58 -40.18 -32.51
CA GLY A 323 2.91 -38.78 -32.82
C GLY A 323 2.88 -37.81 -31.64
N LYS A 324 2.81 -38.31 -30.40
CA LYS A 324 2.69 -37.53 -29.15
C LYS A 324 3.77 -36.45 -29.00
N GLU A 325 5.04 -36.80 -29.19
CA GLU A 325 6.16 -35.86 -29.08
C GLU A 325 6.11 -34.74 -30.13
N LYS A 326 5.79 -35.09 -31.38
CA LYS A 326 5.63 -34.12 -32.46
C LYS A 326 4.48 -33.16 -32.15
N LYS A 327 3.34 -33.69 -31.70
CA LYS A 327 2.17 -32.88 -31.35
C LYS A 327 2.44 -31.99 -30.13
N LYS A 328 3.11 -32.49 -29.09
CA LYS A 328 3.53 -31.68 -27.94
C LYS A 328 4.35 -30.46 -28.38
N LYS A 329 5.38 -30.66 -29.22
CA LYS A 329 6.20 -29.55 -29.75
C LYS A 329 5.37 -28.55 -30.55
N GLU A 330 4.46 -29.03 -31.39
CA GLU A 330 3.54 -28.20 -32.18
C GLU A 330 2.61 -27.37 -31.28
N LEU A 331 2.05 -27.96 -30.22
CA LEU A 331 1.16 -27.29 -29.27
C LEU A 331 1.90 -26.19 -28.48
N ILE A 332 3.12 -26.47 -28.01
CA ILE A 332 3.95 -25.48 -27.32
C ILE A 332 4.29 -24.32 -28.26
N GLN A 333 4.63 -24.62 -29.52
CA GLN A 333 4.95 -23.59 -30.50
C GLN A 333 3.77 -22.66 -30.79
N ASN A 334 2.55 -23.22 -30.87
CA ASN A 334 1.32 -22.47 -31.16
C ASN A 334 0.54 -22.06 -29.88
N LEU A 335 1.18 -22.03 -28.72
CA LEU A 335 0.50 -21.76 -27.44
C LEU A 335 -0.21 -20.40 -27.41
N ASP A 336 0.35 -19.40 -28.08
CA ASP A 336 -0.24 -18.08 -28.30
C ASP A 336 -1.62 -18.16 -28.98
N LYS A 337 -1.75 -18.97 -30.03
CA LYS A 337 -3.04 -19.18 -30.72
C LYS A 337 -4.03 -19.95 -29.85
N ILE A 338 -3.54 -20.89 -29.04
CA ILE A 338 -4.37 -21.62 -28.07
C ILE A 338 -4.91 -20.65 -27.03
N PHE A 339 -4.09 -19.70 -26.55
CA PHE A 339 -4.54 -18.66 -25.62
C PHE A 339 -5.63 -17.79 -26.26
N GLU A 340 -5.42 -17.30 -27.48
CA GLU A 340 -6.44 -16.54 -28.20
C GLU A 340 -7.75 -17.32 -28.41
N GLN A 341 -7.66 -18.62 -28.68
CA GLN A 341 -8.84 -19.48 -28.84
C GLN A 341 -9.60 -19.57 -27.51
N ILE A 342 -8.91 -19.92 -26.42
CA ILE A 342 -9.50 -20.01 -25.07
C ILE A 342 -10.12 -18.67 -24.67
N GLN A 343 -9.44 -17.57 -24.98
CA GLN A 343 -9.92 -16.22 -24.70
C GLN A 343 -11.28 -15.95 -25.34
N ARG A 344 -11.44 -16.29 -26.63
CA ARG A 344 -12.69 -16.10 -27.37
C ARG A 344 -13.79 -17.06 -26.94
N GLU A 345 -13.45 -18.34 -26.74
CA GLU A 345 -14.42 -19.37 -26.38
C GLU A 345 -15.01 -19.18 -24.97
N HIS A 346 -14.19 -18.71 -24.02
CA HIS A 346 -14.59 -18.55 -22.62
C HIS A 346 -14.77 -17.09 -22.18
N ASN A 347 -14.61 -16.13 -23.08
CA ASN A 347 -14.72 -14.69 -22.82
C ASN A 347 -13.86 -14.22 -21.64
N ILE A 348 -12.57 -14.53 -21.70
CA ILE A 348 -11.59 -14.23 -20.64
C ILE A 348 -10.76 -12.99 -21.04
N SER A 349 -10.35 -12.18 -20.07
CA SER A 349 -9.46 -11.05 -20.34
C SER A 349 -8.05 -11.51 -20.70
N PRO A 350 -7.35 -10.89 -21.67
CA PRO A 350 -5.94 -11.17 -21.94
C PRO A 350 -5.05 -11.07 -20.68
N GLY A 351 -5.39 -10.16 -19.76
CA GLY A 351 -4.63 -9.93 -18.53
C GLY A 351 -4.72 -11.06 -17.50
N ASP A 352 -5.68 -11.99 -17.64
CA ASP A 352 -5.78 -13.15 -16.75
C ASP A 352 -4.87 -14.31 -17.21
N PHE A 353 -4.26 -14.22 -18.40
CA PHE A 353 -3.37 -15.25 -18.94
C PHE A 353 -1.94 -15.11 -18.40
N PRO A 354 -1.26 -16.22 -18.14
CA PRO A 354 0.16 -16.19 -17.77
C PRO A 354 1.03 -15.75 -18.96
N ASP A 355 2.28 -15.38 -18.67
CA ASP A 355 3.25 -15.13 -19.73
C ASP A 355 3.44 -16.39 -20.61
N VAL A 356 3.22 -16.21 -21.92
CA VAL A 356 3.24 -17.31 -22.88
C VAL A 356 4.61 -17.97 -22.97
N ASN A 357 5.70 -17.22 -22.81
CA ASN A 357 7.06 -17.76 -22.94
C ASN A 357 7.45 -18.54 -21.68
N LYS A 358 7.15 -18.03 -20.49
CA LYS A 358 7.29 -18.77 -19.22
C LYS A 358 6.48 -20.07 -19.27
N MET A 359 5.24 -20.02 -19.78
CA MET A 359 4.40 -21.21 -19.91
C MET A 359 4.98 -22.23 -20.90
N ARG A 360 5.50 -21.77 -22.05
CA ARG A 360 6.19 -22.63 -23.03
C ARG A 360 7.37 -23.36 -22.40
N GLU A 361 8.21 -22.66 -21.66
CA GLU A 361 9.38 -23.23 -20.97
C GLU A 361 8.95 -24.32 -19.98
N LYS A 362 8.01 -24.02 -19.09
CA LYS A 362 7.52 -24.98 -18.08
C LYS A 362 6.87 -26.20 -18.73
N LEU A 363 6.08 -26.02 -19.79
CA LEU A 363 5.42 -27.11 -20.51
C LEU A 363 6.39 -28.10 -21.18
N GLN A 364 7.63 -27.70 -21.50
CA GLN A 364 8.61 -28.61 -22.09
C GLN A 364 8.91 -29.82 -21.18
N ASN A 365 8.89 -29.61 -19.87
CA ASN A 365 9.23 -30.62 -18.87
C ASN A 365 8.05 -31.51 -18.45
N HIS A 366 6.87 -31.35 -19.06
CA HIS A 366 5.65 -32.07 -18.68
C HIS A 366 5.17 -33.04 -19.76
N ASP A 367 4.57 -34.16 -19.33
CA ASP A 367 3.92 -35.13 -20.23
C ASP A 367 2.45 -34.78 -20.38
N PHE A 368 2.07 -34.31 -21.58
CA PHE A 368 0.71 -33.85 -21.85
C PHE A 368 -0.32 -34.98 -21.84
N THR A 369 0.11 -36.25 -21.94
CA THR A 369 -0.82 -37.38 -21.84
C THR A 369 -1.29 -37.64 -20.41
N ARG A 370 -0.53 -37.16 -19.42
CA ARG A 370 -0.87 -37.22 -17.98
C ARG A 370 -1.70 -36.04 -17.51
N PHE A 371 -1.95 -35.07 -18.37
CA PHE A 371 -2.86 -33.98 -18.04
C PHE A 371 -4.29 -34.48 -17.90
N ASN A 372 -5.01 -33.85 -16.99
CA ASN A 372 -6.38 -34.21 -16.69
C ASN A 372 -7.34 -33.53 -17.69
N PRO A 373 -8.43 -34.22 -18.10
CA PRO A 373 -9.46 -33.60 -18.91
C PRO A 373 -10.25 -32.57 -18.10
N LEU A 374 -10.95 -31.69 -18.82
CA LEU A 374 -11.78 -30.66 -18.22
C LEU A 374 -12.84 -31.27 -17.29
N LYS A 375 -12.92 -30.74 -16.07
CA LYS A 375 -13.88 -31.12 -15.03
C LYS A 375 -14.77 -29.92 -14.68
N PRO A 376 -15.92 -29.74 -15.37
CA PRO A 376 -16.77 -28.55 -15.24
C PRO A 376 -17.19 -28.24 -13.80
N LYS A 377 -17.49 -29.27 -13.00
CA LYS A 377 -17.88 -29.10 -11.59
C LYS A 377 -16.86 -28.34 -10.74
N LEU A 378 -15.55 -28.50 -11.00
CA LEU A 378 -14.54 -27.75 -10.24
C LEU A 378 -14.53 -26.27 -10.64
N LEU A 379 -14.75 -25.97 -11.93
CA LEU A 379 -14.85 -24.60 -12.41
C LEU A 379 -16.12 -23.91 -11.88
N GLU A 380 -17.26 -24.60 -11.90
CA GLU A 380 -18.53 -24.10 -11.33
C GLU A 380 -18.39 -23.75 -9.84
N VAL A 381 -17.63 -24.52 -9.07
CA VAL A 381 -17.35 -24.22 -7.66
C VAL A 381 -16.55 -22.91 -7.50
N VAL A 382 -15.54 -22.70 -8.34
CA VAL A 382 -14.75 -21.46 -8.32
C VAL A 382 -15.55 -20.27 -8.88
N ASP A 383 -16.42 -20.47 -9.85
CA ASP A 383 -17.34 -19.45 -10.34
C ASP A 383 -18.34 -19.03 -9.26
N GLY A 384 -18.93 -20.01 -8.55
CA GLY A 384 -19.78 -19.76 -7.40
C GLY A 384 -19.05 -19.00 -6.29
N MET A 385 -17.77 -19.34 -6.05
CA MET A 385 -16.90 -18.62 -5.11
C MET A 385 -16.76 -17.14 -5.49
N LEU A 386 -16.35 -16.87 -6.73
CA LEU A 386 -16.13 -15.50 -7.23
C LEU A 386 -17.43 -14.68 -7.25
N ALA A 387 -18.55 -15.28 -7.61
CA ALA A 387 -19.83 -14.59 -7.75
C ALA A 387 -20.52 -14.31 -6.40
N SER A 388 -20.40 -15.20 -5.41
CA SER A 388 -21.22 -15.15 -4.19
C SER A 388 -20.43 -15.07 -2.89
N ASP A 389 -19.43 -15.92 -2.68
CA ASP A 389 -18.69 -15.94 -1.42
C ASP A 389 -17.80 -14.72 -1.25
N ILE A 390 -17.13 -14.29 -2.33
CA ILE A 390 -16.31 -13.07 -2.36
C ILE A 390 -17.19 -11.84 -2.06
N ALA A 391 -18.37 -11.74 -2.67
CA ALA A 391 -19.29 -10.62 -2.43
C ALA A 391 -19.74 -10.57 -0.96
N ARG A 392 -19.97 -11.73 -0.34
CA ARG A 392 -20.29 -11.83 1.09
C ARG A 392 -19.13 -11.38 1.98
N LEU A 393 -17.89 -11.77 1.67
CA LEU A 393 -16.70 -11.32 2.41
C LEU A 393 -16.47 -9.81 2.27
N MET A 394 -16.61 -9.26 1.07
CA MET A 394 -16.54 -7.81 0.84
C MET A 394 -17.51 -7.02 1.72
N ALA A 395 -18.73 -7.54 1.92
CA ALA A 395 -19.73 -6.92 2.77
C ALA A 395 -19.46 -7.06 4.28
N GLN A 396 -18.52 -7.94 4.67
CA GLN A 396 -18.10 -8.13 6.06
C GLN A 396 -16.90 -7.25 6.42
N ILE A 397 -15.98 -6.97 5.50
CA ILE A 397 -14.76 -6.18 5.75
C ILE A 397 -15.06 -4.84 6.46
N PRO A 398 -15.97 -3.96 5.95
CA PRO A 398 -16.25 -2.70 6.64
C PRO A 398 -16.87 -2.88 8.03
N LYS A 399 -17.57 -3.99 8.27
CA LYS A 399 -18.19 -4.29 9.57
C LYS A 399 -17.14 -4.77 10.57
N GLU A 400 -16.18 -5.57 10.13
CA GLU A 400 -15.04 -6.00 10.95
C GLU A 400 -14.17 -4.80 11.31
N GLU A 401 -13.87 -3.91 10.35
CA GLU A 401 -13.18 -2.64 10.61
C GLU A 401 -13.92 -1.80 11.67
N ALA A 402 -15.25 -1.67 11.55
CA ALA A 402 -16.06 -0.93 12.51
C ALA A 402 -16.16 -1.60 13.91
N GLN A 403 -16.16 -2.94 13.96
CA GLN A 403 -16.22 -3.69 15.23
C GLN A 403 -14.89 -3.67 15.98
N MET A 404 -13.76 -3.69 15.27
CA MET A 404 -12.43 -3.47 15.86
C MET A 404 -12.35 -2.09 16.53
N THR A 405 -12.96 -1.06 15.93
CA THR A 405 -13.06 0.27 16.55
C THR A 405 -14.01 0.32 17.76
N THR A 406 -15.05 -0.54 17.84
CA THR A 406 -16.09 -0.44 18.89
C THR A 406 -15.74 -1.25 20.15
N SER A 407 -15.05 -2.38 20.00
CA SER A 407 -14.73 -3.33 21.10
C SER A 407 -13.72 -2.77 22.12
N VAL A 408 -13.05 -1.67 21.81
CA VAL A 408 -12.06 -1.00 22.67
C VAL A 408 -12.69 0.19 23.43
N VAL A 409 -13.81 0.74 22.95
CA VAL A 409 -14.48 1.93 23.53
C VAL A 409 -15.05 1.66 24.93
N THR A 410 -15.32 0.40 25.27
CA THR A 410 -15.82 0.01 26.60
C THR A 410 -14.83 0.26 27.75
N ASN A 411 -13.56 0.59 27.46
CA ASN A 411 -12.51 0.86 28.46
C ASN A 411 -12.05 2.33 28.55
N GLY A 412 -12.80 3.29 28.01
CA GLY A 412 -12.55 4.72 28.26
C GLY A 412 -11.35 5.36 27.54
N HIS A 413 -10.66 4.63 26.67
CA HIS A 413 -9.63 5.17 25.78
C HIS A 413 -10.18 5.34 24.36
N ILE A 414 -9.93 6.50 23.74
CA ILE A 414 -10.27 6.79 22.35
C ILE A 414 -9.55 5.78 21.46
N ALA A 415 -10.29 5.05 20.62
CA ALA A 415 -9.74 3.97 19.82
C ALA A 415 -8.80 4.50 18.71
N GLU A 416 -7.53 4.11 18.77
CA GLU A 416 -6.63 4.23 17.62
C GLU A 416 -6.90 3.05 16.67
N GLN A 417 -7.13 3.36 15.39
CA GLN A 417 -7.31 2.35 14.34
C GLN A 417 -6.08 1.42 14.22
N PRO A 418 -6.20 0.20 13.65
CA PRO A 418 -5.06 -0.66 13.37
C PRO A 418 -4.17 -0.03 12.28
N THR A 419 -3.28 0.83 12.72
CA THR A 419 -2.26 1.52 11.93
C THR A 419 -0.87 1.11 12.42
N VAL A 420 0.13 1.31 11.58
CA VAL A 420 1.53 1.19 12.02
C VAL A 420 1.81 2.29 13.05
N LYS A 421 2.50 1.95 14.14
CA LYS A 421 2.83 2.85 15.25
C LYS A 421 4.31 2.76 15.60
N GLY A 422 4.83 3.79 16.25
CA GLY A 422 6.24 3.87 16.67
C GLY A 422 7.19 4.13 15.50
N GLY A 423 8.48 4.27 15.82
CA GLY A 423 9.50 4.69 14.86
C GLY A 423 9.11 5.99 14.15
N ALA A 424 9.48 6.08 12.86
CA ALA A 424 9.24 7.26 12.02
C ALA A 424 7.75 7.53 11.72
N PHE A 425 6.85 6.66 12.20
CA PHE A 425 5.40 6.81 12.04
C PHE A 425 4.75 7.57 13.21
N SER A 426 5.53 8.02 14.19
CA SER A 426 5.05 8.72 15.39
C SER A 426 4.68 10.18 15.13
N GLN A 427 3.82 10.43 14.12
CA GLN A 427 3.37 11.77 13.72
C GLN A 427 2.73 12.56 14.87
N ALA A 428 2.14 11.88 15.86
CA ALA A 428 1.60 12.51 17.05
C ALA A 428 2.68 13.18 17.92
N GLN A 429 3.89 12.62 17.99
CA GLN A 429 5.02 13.24 18.70
C GLN A 429 5.63 14.39 17.88
N GLU A 430 5.74 14.24 16.56
CA GLU A 430 6.20 15.32 15.69
C GLU A 430 5.26 16.53 15.76
N ALA A 431 3.94 16.29 15.75
CA ALA A 431 2.92 17.33 15.88
C ALA A 431 2.99 18.06 17.24
N GLU A 432 3.58 17.51 18.30
CA GLU A 432 3.80 18.21 19.57
C GLU A 432 5.05 19.10 19.57
N THR A 433 5.93 18.95 18.57
CA THR A 433 7.15 19.75 18.44
C THR A 433 6.95 20.91 17.44
N PRO A 434 7.74 21.99 17.53
CA PRO A 434 7.75 23.05 16.53
C PRO A 434 8.34 22.61 15.17
N PHE A 435 8.83 21.37 15.07
CA PHE A 435 9.42 20.80 13.85
C PHE A 435 8.47 19.84 13.12
N GLY A 436 7.26 19.64 13.64
CA GLY A 436 6.27 18.75 13.05
C GLY A 436 5.85 19.17 11.64
N PHE A 437 5.40 18.19 10.86
CA PHE A 437 4.85 18.43 9.53
C PHE A 437 3.72 19.48 9.56
N GLY A 438 3.85 20.53 8.75
CA GLY A 438 2.88 21.63 8.68
C GLY A 438 2.97 22.67 9.80
N ARG A 439 3.92 22.55 10.74
CA ARG A 439 4.12 23.53 11.81
C ARG A 439 4.63 24.88 11.31
N GLY A 440 4.05 25.98 11.80
CA GLY A 440 4.45 27.34 11.44
C GLY A 440 4.10 27.78 10.01
N GLU A 441 3.37 26.96 9.25
CA GLU A 441 2.93 27.24 7.88
C GLU A 441 1.42 27.03 7.72
N GLY A 442 0.85 27.54 6.62
CA GLY A 442 -0.59 27.41 6.36
C GLY A 442 -1.43 27.95 7.52
N PHE A 443 -2.33 27.12 8.06
CA PHE A 443 -3.20 27.50 9.17
C PHE A 443 -2.54 27.38 10.55
N ASP A 444 -1.32 26.85 10.64
CA ASP A 444 -0.50 26.84 11.87
C ASP A 444 0.49 28.01 11.91
N LYS A 445 0.48 28.87 10.87
CA LYS A 445 1.32 30.06 10.80
C LYS A 445 0.98 31.00 11.97
N GLY A 446 1.99 31.31 12.78
CA GLY A 446 1.85 32.14 13.97
C GLY A 446 1.29 31.42 15.20
N ALA A 447 1.28 30.08 15.22
CA ALA A 447 0.86 29.30 16.39
C ALA A 447 1.71 29.56 17.64
N ASP A 448 3.02 29.79 17.46
CA ASP A 448 3.96 30.09 18.55
C ASP A 448 4.17 31.60 18.76
N GLU A 449 3.40 32.45 18.05
CA GLU A 449 3.51 33.90 18.17
C GLU A 449 2.54 34.44 19.22
N SER A 450 2.98 35.44 20.00
CA SER A 450 2.11 36.12 20.97
C SER A 450 1.06 37.01 20.28
N GLU A 451 1.38 37.51 19.09
CA GLU A 451 0.50 38.35 18.30
C GLU A 451 -0.38 37.51 17.36
N TRP A 452 -1.61 37.97 17.13
CA TRP A 452 -2.52 37.30 16.21
C TRP A 452 -2.02 37.47 14.78
N VAL A 453 -1.66 36.37 14.10
CA VAL A 453 -1.01 36.36 12.78
C VAL A 453 -1.77 37.16 11.72
N VAL A 454 -3.10 37.17 11.79
CA VAL A 454 -3.99 37.91 10.88
C VAL A 454 -3.78 39.42 10.97
N SER A 455 -3.27 39.92 12.11
CA SER A 455 -2.97 41.34 12.31
C SER A 455 -1.95 41.88 11.30
N ARG A 456 -1.09 41.02 10.72
CA ARG A 456 -0.10 41.41 9.71
C ARG A 456 -0.73 41.89 8.40
N GLU A 457 -1.90 41.37 8.05
CA GLU A 457 -2.64 41.67 6.81
C GLU A 457 -3.95 42.44 7.09
N ARG A 458 -4.18 42.83 8.35
CA ARG A 458 -5.42 43.43 8.82
C ARG A 458 -5.74 44.77 8.16
N GLN A 459 -4.74 45.56 7.79
CA GLN A 459 -4.95 46.89 7.22
C GLN A 459 -5.77 46.85 5.91
N ASP A 460 -5.48 45.87 5.04
CA ASP A 460 -6.20 45.70 3.78
C ASP A 460 -7.61 45.16 4.00
N ALA A 461 -7.76 44.25 4.98
CA ALA A 461 -9.05 43.72 5.37
C ALA A 461 -9.95 44.81 5.97
N ASP A 462 -9.44 45.68 6.86
CA ASP A 462 -10.19 46.76 7.50
C ASP A 462 -10.62 47.84 6.49
N SER A 463 -9.75 48.16 5.51
CA SER A 463 -10.08 49.05 4.40
C SER A 463 -11.24 48.49 3.56
N THR A 464 -11.16 47.21 3.22
CA THR A 464 -12.20 46.51 2.46
C THR A 464 -13.49 46.40 3.26
N PHE A 465 -13.41 46.04 4.55
CA PHE A 465 -14.56 45.97 5.46
C PHE A 465 -15.32 47.29 5.50
N SER A 466 -14.59 48.40 5.68
CA SER A 466 -15.16 49.75 5.71
C SER A 466 -15.86 50.10 4.39
N SER A 467 -15.29 49.70 3.24
CA SER A 467 -15.88 49.93 1.92
C SER A 467 -17.18 49.16 1.68
N LEU A 468 -17.42 48.07 2.41
CA LEU A 468 -18.63 47.26 2.30
C LEU A 468 -19.82 47.84 3.09
N GLY A 469 -19.61 48.92 3.85
CA GLY A 469 -20.66 49.64 4.57
C GLY A 469 -21.25 48.87 5.76
N PRO A 470 -20.44 48.56 6.79
CA PRO A 470 -20.92 47.84 7.97
C PRO A 470 -21.98 48.65 8.73
N ILE A 471 -22.99 47.96 9.25
CA ILE A 471 -24.06 48.54 10.07
C ILE A 471 -23.82 48.11 11.51
N ASN A 472 -23.68 49.06 12.43
CA ASN A 472 -23.34 48.82 13.84
C ASN A 472 -22.05 48.00 14.04
N GLY A 473 -21.09 48.09 13.12
CA GLY A 473 -19.83 47.35 13.18
C GLY A 473 -19.87 45.95 12.58
N TYR A 474 -20.97 45.56 11.93
CA TYR A 474 -21.15 44.24 11.33
C TYR A 474 -21.51 44.32 9.85
N ILE A 475 -21.06 43.34 9.06
CA ILE A 475 -21.58 43.07 7.72
C ILE A 475 -22.50 41.85 7.74
N SER A 476 -23.64 41.93 7.06
CA SER A 476 -24.55 40.78 6.95
C SER A 476 -23.92 39.64 6.13
N GLY A 477 -24.31 38.40 6.42
CA GLY A 477 -23.85 37.24 5.64
C GLY A 477 -24.11 37.32 4.13
N ARG A 478 -25.13 38.08 3.68
CA ARG A 478 -25.35 38.34 2.25
C ARG A 478 -24.22 39.18 1.65
N VAL A 479 -23.84 40.27 2.31
CA VAL A 479 -22.77 41.18 1.86
C VAL A 479 -21.42 40.47 1.90
N ALA A 480 -21.15 39.73 2.98
CA ALA A 480 -19.94 38.92 3.11
C ALA A 480 -19.86 37.85 2.00
N LYS A 481 -20.95 37.13 1.71
CA LYS A 481 -21.00 36.16 0.62
C LYS A 481 -20.71 36.79 -0.75
N GLU A 482 -21.32 37.94 -1.05
CA GLU A 482 -21.07 38.68 -2.29
C GLU A 482 -19.60 39.09 -2.43
N HIS A 483 -18.93 39.42 -1.31
CA HIS A 483 -17.49 39.67 -1.27
C HIS A 483 -16.68 38.39 -1.50
N MET A 484 -16.90 37.35 -0.69
CA MET A 484 -16.13 36.10 -0.68
C MET A 484 -16.14 35.39 -2.03
N VAL A 485 -17.27 35.41 -2.77
CA VAL A 485 -17.39 34.79 -4.10
C VAL A 485 -16.43 35.42 -5.13
N LYS A 486 -15.98 36.67 -4.93
CA LYS A 486 -15.01 37.33 -5.82
C LYS A 486 -13.64 36.64 -5.86
N SER A 487 -13.30 35.89 -4.80
CA SER A 487 -12.08 35.05 -4.77
C SER A 487 -12.08 33.92 -5.79
N LYS A 488 -13.25 33.60 -6.38
CA LYS A 488 -13.46 32.48 -7.32
C LYS A 488 -13.23 31.09 -6.72
N LEU A 489 -13.17 30.98 -5.39
CA LEU A 489 -13.14 29.70 -4.71
C LEU A 489 -14.50 28.97 -4.83
N PRO A 490 -14.53 27.63 -4.84
CA PRO A 490 -15.77 26.86 -4.85
C PRO A 490 -16.67 27.18 -3.65
N ASN A 491 -18.00 27.21 -3.84
CA ASN A 491 -18.96 27.50 -2.78
C ASN A 491 -18.84 26.58 -1.55
N SER A 492 -18.41 25.32 -1.75
CA SER A 492 -18.15 24.38 -0.64
C SER A 492 -17.00 24.86 0.25
N VAL A 493 -15.94 25.41 -0.35
CA VAL A 493 -14.78 25.97 0.35
C VAL A 493 -15.16 27.28 1.05
N LEU A 494 -15.84 28.19 0.35
CA LEU A 494 -16.31 29.45 0.94
C LEU A 494 -17.26 29.22 2.12
N GLY A 495 -18.13 28.20 2.02
CA GLY A 495 -19.00 27.79 3.13
C GLY A 495 -18.22 27.24 4.32
N LYS A 496 -17.09 26.55 4.10
CA LYS A 496 -16.19 26.13 5.19
C LYS A 496 -15.50 27.33 5.83
N ILE A 497 -14.99 28.27 5.02
CA ILE A 497 -14.36 29.51 5.52
C ILE A 497 -15.36 30.32 6.36
N TRP A 498 -16.59 30.50 5.89
CA TRP A 498 -17.65 31.19 6.64
C TRP A 498 -17.83 30.57 8.03
N LYS A 499 -17.98 29.25 8.11
CA LYS A 499 -18.18 28.54 9.39
C LYS A 499 -16.98 28.68 10.35
N LEU A 500 -15.78 28.87 9.81
CA LEU A 500 -14.57 29.07 10.61
C LEU A 500 -14.43 30.54 11.05
N ALA A 501 -14.87 31.49 10.22
CA ALA A 501 -14.71 32.92 10.48
C ALA A 501 -15.82 33.51 11.37
N ASP A 502 -17.06 33.02 11.25
CA ASP A 502 -18.22 33.37 12.09
C ASP A 502 -18.10 32.65 13.44
N VAL A 503 -17.23 33.16 14.31
CA VAL A 503 -16.76 32.50 15.55
C VAL A 503 -17.86 32.47 16.60
N ASP A 504 -18.61 33.56 16.73
CA ASP A 504 -19.73 33.67 17.68
C ASP A 504 -21.07 33.15 17.11
N ARG A 505 -21.10 32.79 15.82
CA ARG A 505 -22.21 32.14 15.11
C ARG A 505 -23.47 33.01 15.07
N ASP A 506 -23.30 34.33 15.01
CA ASP A 506 -24.41 35.29 14.95
C ASP A 506 -24.96 35.48 13.51
N GLY A 507 -24.28 34.89 12.52
CA GLY A 507 -24.66 34.96 11.11
C GLY A 507 -24.26 36.26 10.40
N GLN A 508 -23.43 37.07 11.05
CA GLN A 508 -22.82 38.30 10.56
C GLN A 508 -21.30 38.18 10.70
N LEU A 509 -20.54 39.17 10.21
CA LEU A 509 -19.12 39.24 10.48
C LEU A 509 -18.79 40.65 10.98
N ASP A 510 -18.11 40.72 12.11
CA ASP A 510 -17.43 41.95 12.53
C ASP A 510 -16.10 42.14 11.79
N ALA A 511 -15.36 43.20 12.13
CA ALA A 511 -14.08 43.52 11.48
C ALA A 511 -13.02 42.42 11.70
N ASP A 512 -12.97 41.82 12.90
CA ASP A 512 -11.98 40.78 13.21
C ASP A 512 -12.33 39.49 12.45
N GLU A 513 -13.60 39.09 12.42
CA GLU A 513 -14.05 37.91 11.69
C GLU A 513 -13.92 38.07 10.18
N PHE A 514 -14.14 39.27 9.66
CA PHE A 514 -13.91 39.56 8.26
C PHE A 514 -12.42 39.50 7.90
N ALA A 515 -11.53 39.98 8.78
CA ALA A 515 -10.09 39.83 8.60
C ALA A 515 -9.68 38.36 8.61
N LEU A 516 -10.22 37.56 9.53
CA LEU A 516 -10.01 36.11 9.56
C LEU A 516 -10.52 35.43 8.28
N ALA A 517 -11.70 35.80 7.79
CA ALA A 517 -12.26 35.27 6.55
C ALA A 517 -11.35 35.54 5.35
N ASN A 518 -10.82 36.76 5.21
CA ASN A 518 -9.89 37.10 4.13
C ASN A 518 -8.55 36.37 4.26
N TYR A 519 -8.04 36.25 5.47
CA TYR A 519 -6.82 35.48 5.73
C TYR A 519 -6.98 34.01 5.31
N LEU A 520 -8.09 33.36 5.67
CA LEU A 520 -8.38 31.97 5.26
C LEU A 520 -8.61 31.83 3.74
N ILE A 521 -9.15 32.87 3.08
CA ILE A 521 -9.25 32.91 1.62
C ILE A 521 -7.86 32.97 1.00
N ASN A 522 -6.99 33.87 1.46
CA ASN A 522 -5.62 34.02 0.96
C ASN A 522 -4.83 32.73 1.14
N LEU A 523 -4.89 32.15 2.34
CA LEU A 523 -4.29 30.86 2.67
C LEU A 523 -4.73 29.77 1.68
N LYS A 524 -6.02 29.73 1.32
CA LYS A 524 -6.53 28.76 0.35
C LYS A 524 -6.09 29.06 -1.09
N LEU A 525 -5.97 30.33 -1.46
CA LEU A 525 -5.46 30.77 -2.76
C LEU A 525 -3.96 30.48 -2.93
N GLU A 526 -3.20 30.49 -1.84
CA GLU A 526 -1.79 30.08 -1.77
C GLU A 526 -1.59 28.55 -1.85
N GLY A 527 -2.69 27.79 -1.86
CA GLY A 527 -2.68 26.33 -2.02
C GLY A 527 -2.70 25.55 -0.71
N HIS A 528 -2.78 26.21 0.44
CA HIS A 528 -2.85 25.53 1.73
C HIS A 528 -4.24 24.94 2.01
N GLU A 529 -4.29 23.92 2.88
CA GLU A 529 -5.56 23.36 3.34
C GLU A 529 -6.21 24.23 4.42
N LEU A 530 -7.54 24.14 4.55
CA LEU A 530 -8.26 24.81 5.63
C LEU A 530 -8.38 23.86 6.82
N PRO A 531 -8.20 24.34 8.06
CA PRO A 531 -8.29 23.47 9.23
C PRO A 531 -9.71 22.90 9.40
N VAL A 532 -9.85 21.78 10.10
CA VAL A 532 -11.17 21.18 10.38
C VAL A 532 -11.92 22.03 11.41
N GLU A 533 -11.21 22.51 12.43
CA GLU A 533 -11.68 23.43 13.46
C GLU A 533 -10.72 24.61 13.57
N LEU A 534 -11.20 25.79 13.94
CA LEU A 534 -10.35 26.98 14.01
C LEU A 534 -9.32 26.83 15.15
N PRO A 535 -8.00 26.83 14.87
CA PRO A 535 -6.97 26.76 15.90
C PRO A 535 -7.03 27.96 16.85
N LYS A 536 -6.72 27.74 18.14
CA LYS A 536 -6.80 28.78 19.19
C LYS A 536 -6.02 30.06 18.85
N HIS A 537 -4.86 29.94 18.21
CA HIS A 537 -4.05 31.09 17.82
C HIS A 537 -4.68 31.91 16.70
N LEU A 538 -5.53 31.31 15.83
CA LEU A 538 -6.28 32.02 14.80
C LEU A 538 -7.58 32.65 15.29
N ILE A 539 -8.07 32.29 16.49
CA ILE A 539 -9.23 32.95 17.10
C ILE A 539 -8.90 34.43 17.33
N PRO A 540 -9.76 35.37 16.86
CA PRO A 540 -9.60 36.79 17.14
C PRO A 540 -9.35 37.06 18.62
N PRO A 541 -8.39 37.91 19.00
CA PRO A 541 -8.09 38.21 20.40
C PRO A 541 -9.32 38.62 21.22
N SER A 542 -10.26 39.34 20.60
CA SER A 542 -11.54 39.77 21.18
C SER A 542 -12.51 38.62 21.51
N LYS A 543 -12.32 37.43 20.91
CA LYS A 543 -13.22 36.27 21.02
C LYS A 543 -12.58 35.04 21.68
N ARG A 544 -11.32 35.13 22.15
CA ARG A 544 -10.57 34.00 22.75
C ARG A 544 -11.16 33.48 24.06
N ASP A 545 -11.86 34.32 24.82
CA ASP A 545 -12.47 33.95 26.11
C ASP A 545 -13.90 33.38 25.99
N MET A 546 -14.36 33.04 24.77
CA MET A 546 -15.72 32.56 24.53
C MET A 546 -15.91 31.02 24.66
N GLU A 547 -14.97 30.26 25.22
CA GLU A 547 -15.13 28.79 25.37
C GLU A 547 -15.93 28.35 26.62
N THR A 548 -17.20 27.99 26.36
CA THR A 548 -17.97 26.85 26.90
C THR A 548 -18.27 26.75 28.41
N GLU A 549 -19.42 27.28 28.83
CA GLU A 549 -20.29 26.59 29.80
C GLU A 549 -21.72 26.46 29.23
N GLY A 550 -22.33 25.31 29.48
CA GLY A 550 -23.54 24.83 28.82
C GLY A 550 -24.73 25.81 28.85
N GLY A 551 -25.00 26.42 27.69
CA GLY A 551 -26.35 26.72 27.23
C GLY A 551 -27.25 27.56 28.14
N ALA A 552 -26.84 28.77 28.54
CA ALA A 552 -27.75 29.91 28.74
C ALA A 552 -26.95 31.19 29.07
N LEU A 553 -27.29 32.31 28.42
CA LEU A 553 -26.71 33.63 28.66
C LEU A 553 -27.43 34.34 29.82
N VAL A 554 -26.70 34.82 30.81
CA VAL A 554 -27.13 35.94 31.67
C VAL A 554 -26.01 36.97 31.74
N LYS A 555 -26.37 38.23 31.44
CA LYS A 555 -25.50 39.40 31.56
C LYS A 555 -25.24 39.72 33.04
N THR A 556 -24.00 40.05 33.38
CA THR A 556 -23.71 40.95 34.50
C THR A 556 -23.53 42.36 33.99
#